data_AF-A0A358GSH5-F1
#
_entry.id   AF-A0A358GSH5-F1
#
_cell.length_a   1.000
_cell.length_b   1.000
_cell.length_c   1.000
_cell.angle_alpha   90.00
_cell.angle_beta   90.00
_cell.angle_gamma   90.00
#
_symmetry.space_group_name_H-M   'P 1'
#
loop_
_entity.id
_entity.type
_entity.pdbx_description
1 polymer ?
#
loop_
_entity_poly.entity_id
_entity_poly.type
_entity_poly.pdbx_seq_one_letter_code
_entity_poly.pdbx_strand_id
1 'polypeptide(L)' 'MLYRLTFALNNEEIVTMEMTTEKDDLVGATEEAFDVIEREYGATVVLNLVAFSLLKVDVPNEQQS' A
#
# COMPACT_ATOMS: atom_id res chain seq x y z
N MET A 1 9.08 -4.49 6.32
CA MET A 1 9.30 -4.42 4.86
C MET A 1 8.72 -3.13 4.31
N LEU A 2 9.37 -2.50 3.32
CA LEU A 2 8.89 -1.29 2.67
C LEU A 2 8.09 -1.65 1.41
N TYR A 3 6.94 -1.02 1.24
CA TYR A 3 6.09 -1.15 0.06
C TYR A 3 5.70 0.23 -0.48
N ARG A 4 5.54 0.29 -1.79
CA ARG A 4 4.84 1.38 -2.48
C ARG A 4 3.41 0.95 -2.74
N LEU A 5 2.48 1.65 -2.11
CA LEU A 5 1.05 1.49 -2.28
C LEU A 5 0.55 2.52 -3.29
N THR A 6 -0.10 2.06 -4.35
CA THR A 6 -0.76 2.90 -5.35
C THR A 6 -2.20 2.44 -5.52
N PHE A 7 -3.14 3.36 -5.46
CA PHE A 7 -4.57 3.06 -5.68
C PHE A 7 -5.27 4.22 -6.37
N ALA A 8 -6.36 3.90 -7.07
CA ALA A 8 -7.20 4.88 -7.75
C ALA A 8 -8.54 5.02 -7.01
N LEU A 9 -8.82 6.22 -6.51
CA LEU A 9 -10.08 6.58 -5.87
C LEU A 9 -11.20 6.69 -6.90
N ASN A 10 -10.84 7.15 -8.10
CA ASN A 10 -11.68 7.24 -9.29
C ASN A 10 -10.75 7.33 -10.52
N ASN A 11 -11.30 7.59 -11.70
CA ASN A 11 -10.53 7.63 -12.94
C ASN A 11 -9.60 8.85 -13.07
N GLU A 12 -9.73 9.85 -12.20
CA GLU A 12 -8.98 11.11 -12.23
C GLU A 12 -8.01 11.24 -11.04
N GLU A 13 -8.23 10.48 -9.96
CA GLU A 13 -7.48 10.59 -8.72
C GLU A 13 -6.76 9.28 -8.38
N ILE A 14 -5.43 9.29 -8.58
CA ILE A 14 -4.52 8.20 -8.25
C ILE A 14 -3.62 8.67 -7.10
N VAL A 15 -3.63 7.90 -6.02
CA VAL A 15 -2.78 8.12 -4.85
C VAL A 15 -1.61 7.15 -4.90
N THR A 16 -0.41 7.64 -4.60
CA THR A 16 0.77 6.80 -4.38
C THR A 16 1.45 7.21 -3.09
N MET A 17 1.74 6.25 -2.23
CA MET A 17 2.42 6.46 -0.96
C MET A 17 3.32 5.29 -0.59
N GLU A 18 4.19 5.53 0.38
CA GLU A 18 5.03 4.50 0.97
C GLU A 18 4.39 4.01 2.27
N MET A 19 4.40 2.70 2.46
CA MET A 19 3.98 2.06 3.69
C MET A 19 5.03 1.06 4.15
N THR A 20 5.23 0.98 5.45
CA THR A 20 6.06 -0.04 6.08
C THR A 20 5.18 -0.98 6.87
N THR A 21 5.42 -2.28 6.70
CA THR A 21 4.69 -3.34 7.39
C THR A 21 5.65 -4.29 8.10
N GLU A 22 5.26 -4.86 9.23
CA GLU A 22 6.00 -5.94 9.88
C GLU A 22 5.68 -7.32 9.28
N LYS A 23 4.66 -7.40 8.42
CA LYS A 23 4.28 -8.64 7.74
C LYS A 23 5.38 -9.09 6.79
N ASP A 24 5.66 -10.38 6.83
CA ASP A 24 6.65 -11.05 6.00
C ASP A 24 6.07 -11.59 4.69
N ASP A 25 4.74 -11.66 4.60
CA ASP A 25 4.00 -12.11 3.43
C ASP A 25 3.19 -10.98 2.76
N LEU A 26 2.88 -11.18 1.47
CA LEU A 26 2.16 -10.19 0.66
C LEU A 26 0.70 -10.06 1.07
N VAL A 27 0.07 -11.13 1.58
CA VAL A 27 -1.35 -11.10 1.97
C VAL A 27 -1.52 -10.20 3.18
N GLY A 28 -0.72 -10.40 4.22
CA GLY A 28 -0.72 -9.53 5.41
C GLY A 28 -0.39 -8.07 5.06
N ALA A 29 0.58 -7.84 4.18
CA ALA A 29 0.91 -6.49 3.72
C ALA A 29 -0.26 -5.84 2.95
N THR A 30 -1.04 -6.62 2.22
CA THR A 30 -2.22 -6.16 1.48
C THR A 30 -3.39 -5.84 2.41
N GLU A 31 -3.61 -6.66 3.45
CA GLU A 31 -4.60 -6.37 4.49
C GLU A 31 -4.30 -5.04 5.19
N GLU A 32 -3.06 -4.83 5.62
CA GLU A 32 -2.65 -3.55 6.22
C GLU A 32 -2.76 -2.37 5.24
N ALA A 33 -2.52 -2.59 3.93
CA ALA A 33 -2.72 -1.55 2.92
C ALA A 33 -4.19 -1.13 2.82
N PHE A 34 -5.13 -2.08 2.91
CA PHE A 34 -6.55 -1.75 2.95
C PHE A 34 -6.94 -1.02 4.24
N ASP A 35 -6.38 -1.41 5.39
CA ASP A 35 -6.59 -0.70 6.66
C ASP A 35 -6.09 0.76 6.59
N VAL A 36 -4.95 1.00 5.92
CA VAL A 36 -4.42 2.35 5.68
C VAL A 36 -5.40 3.16 4.83
N ILE A 37 -5.88 2.59 3.72
CA ILE A 37 -6.84 3.27 2.83
C ILE A 37 -8.15 3.55 3.56
N GLU A 38 -8.67 2.60 4.33
CA GLU A 38 -9.90 2.77 5.12
C GLU A 38 -9.75 3.91 6.13
N ARG A 39 -8.63 3.94 6.86
CA ARG A 39 -8.39 4.97 7.87
C ARG A 39 -8.27 6.37 7.28
N GLU A 40 -7.66 6.49 6.10
CA GLU A 40 -7.37 7.79 5.48
C GLU A 40 -8.49 8.31 4.58
N TYR A 41 -9.20 7.42 3.89
CA TYR A 41 -10.19 7.76 2.86
C TYR A 41 -11.60 7.24 3.17
N GLY A 42 -11.74 6.39 4.18
CA GLY A 42 -13.00 5.82 4.64
C GLY A 42 -13.34 4.45 4.02
N ALA A 43 -14.14 3.66 4.74
CA ALA A 43 -14.52 2.30 4.34
C ALA A 43 -15.21 2.22 2.97
N THR A 44 -16.02 3.24 2.62
CA THR A 44 -16.70 3.30 1.32
C THR A 44 -15.71 3.34 0.15
N VAL A 45 -14.56 3.99 0.33
CA VAL A 45 -13.54 4.08 -0.72
C VAL A 45 -12.91 2.71 -0.97
N VAL A 46 -12.56 1.98 0.09
CA VAL A 46 -11.97 0.64 -0.01
C VAL A 46 -12.83 -0.31 -0.84
N LEU A 47 -14.15 -0.27 -0.63
CA LEU A 47 -15.11 -1.09 -1.37
C LEU A 47 -15.28 -0.70 -2.85
N ASN A 48 -14.85 0.49 -3.25
CA ASN A 48 -15.07 1.07 -4.58
C ASN A 48 -13.77 1.45 -5.32
N LEU A 49 -12.61 0.96 -4.88
CA LEU A 49 -11.35 1.22 -5.56
C LEU A 49 -11.41 0.75 -7.01
N VAL A 50 -10.98 1.62 -7.92
CA VAL A 50 -10.93 1.31 -9.36
C VAL A 50 -9.67 0.51 -9.70
N ALA A 51 -8.59 0.76 -8.97
CA ALA A 51 -7.32 0.07 -9.12
C ALA A 51 -6.57 0.04 -7.80
N PHE A 52 -5.77 -1.01 -7.60
CA PHE A 52 -4.91 -1.20 -6.45
C PHE A 52 -3.63 -1.90 -6.88
N SER A 53 -2.49 -1.45 -6.37
CA SER A 53 -1.17 -2.04 -6.57
C SER A 53 -0.36 -1.87 -5.30
N LEU A 54 0.27 -2.96 -4.87
CA LEU A 54 1.21 -2.98 -3.77
C LEU A 54 2.53 -3.58 -4.26
N LEU A 55 3.58 -2.76 -4.29
CA LEU A 55 4.89 -3.13 -4.80
C LEU A 55 5.91 -3.16 -3.67
N LYS A 56 6.52 -4.31 -3.41
CA LYS A 56 7.64 -4.40 -2.46
C LYS A 56 8.82 -3.59 -2.99
N VAL A 57 9.37 -2.74 -2.14
CA VAL A 57 10.57 -1.97 -2.45
C VAL A 57 11.73 -2.61 -1.71
N ASP A 58 12.65 -3.20 -2.47
CA ASP A 58 13.92 -3.65 -1.91
C ASP A 58 14.75 -2.42 -1.56
N VAL A 59 14.93 -2.18 -0.26
CA VAL A 59 15.87 -1.17 0.21
C VAL A 59 17.26 -1.75 0.02
N PRO A 60 18.15 -1.13 -0.78
CA PRO A 60 19.53 -1.58 -0.89
C PRO A 60 20.12 -1.60 0.51
N ASN A 61 20.60 -2.75 0.94
CA ASN A 61 21.24 -2.92 2.24
C ASN A 61 22.66 -2.29 2.17
N GLU A 62 22.76 -0.97 1.98
CA GLU A 62 24.00 -0.23 2.12
C GLU A 62 24.32 -0.06 3.61
N GLN A 63 24.71 -1.16 4.27
CA GLN A 63 25.52 -1.23 5.51
C GLN A 63 25.49 -2.65 6.09
N GLN A 64 26.06 -3.59 5.36
CA GLN A 64 26.72 -4.76 5.95
C GLN A 64 28.12 -4.83 5.34
N SER A 65 29.01 -3.99 5.84
CA SER A 65 30.45 -4.00 5.59
C SER A 65 31.17 -3.90 6.93
#